data_AF-A0A0U1CU61-F1
#
_entry.id   AF-A0A0U1CU61-F1
#
_cell.length_a   1.000
_cell.length_b   1.000
_cell.length_c   1.000
_cell.angle_alpha   90.00
_cell.angle_beta   90.00
_cell.angle_gamma   90.00
#
_symmetry.space_group_name_H-M   'P 1'
#
loop_
_entity.id
_entity.type
_entity.pdbx_description
1 polymer ?
#
loop_
_entity_poly.entity_id
_entity_poly.type
_entity_poly.pdbx_seq_one_letter_code
_entity_poly.pdbx_strand_id
1 'polypeptide(L)'
;MILYANWPYVLVQAGPEQAANWRQSDSGRFRFGRLPNLIFPMDRSGLVSTLWDDDWTCVGGPVALIDGFLSHSDLRARARRVRLDEDATPPGHKAV
;
A
#
# COMPACT_ATOMS: atom_id res chain seq x y z
N MET A 1 -0.13 -15.18 15.01
CA MET A 1 -0.24 -14.21 13.90
C MET A 1 0.93 -14.45 12.98
N ILE A 2 0.73 -15.16 11.86
CA ILE A 2 1.78 -15.31 10.84
C ILE A 2 1.48 -14.24 9.80
N LEU A 3 2.09 -13.07 9.97
CA LEU A 3 2.21 -12.15 8.84
C LEU A 3 3.12 -12.80 7.80
N TYR A 4 2.90 -12.43 6.54
CA TYR A 4 3.48 -13.01 5.32
C TYR A 4 4.91 -13.56 5.52
N ALA A 5 5.14 -14.82 5.15
CA ALA A 5 6.44 -15.49 5.18
C ALA A 5 7.17 -15.59 6.54
N ASN A 6 6.50 -15.42 7.68
CA ASN A 6 7.11 -15.51 9.02
C ASN A 6 8.24 -14.48 9.26
N TRP A 7 8.12 -13.30 8.64
CA TRP A 7 9.07 -12.21 8.81
C TRP A 7 8.82 -11.43 10.12
N PRO A 8 9.87 -10.87 10.75
CA PRO A 8 9.71 -10.00 11.91
C PRO A 8 9.18 -8.64 11.46
N TYR A 9 7.93 -8.34 11.80
CA TYR A 9 7.33 -7.02 11.56
C TYR A 9 7.51 -6.12 12.78
N VAL A 10 7.83 -4.85 12.53
CA VAL A 10 7.83 -3.80 13.55
C VAL A 10 6.74 -2.79 13.24
N LEU A 11 6.06 -2.32 14.29
CA LEU A 11 5.11 -1.22 14.16
C LEU A 11 5.81 0.10 14.48
N VAL A 12 5.73 1.05 13.56
CA VAL A 12 6.31 2.40 13.72
C VAL A 12 5.19 3.42 13.54
N GLN A 13 5.00 4.28 14.54
CA GLN A 13 4.10 5.42 14.43
C GLN A 13 4.84 6.60 13.82
N ALA A 14 4.21 7.28 12.86
CA ALA A 14 4.75 8.46 12.21
C ALA A 14 3.64 9.44 11.80
N GLY A 15 3.97 10.73 11.81
CA GLY A 15 3.14 11.78 11.21
C GLY A 15 3.27 11.82 9.68
N PRO A 16 2.43 12.60 8.98
CA PRO A 16 2.44 12.69 7.52
C PRO A 16 3.80 13.05 6.91
N GLU A 17 4.50 14.05 7.50
CA GLU A 17 5.82 14.47 7.03
C GLU A 17 6.88 13.38 7.19
N GLN A 18 6.88 12.70 8.35
CA GLN A 18 7.79 11.58 8.63
C GLN A 18 7.53 10.41 7.67
N ALA A 19 6.27 10.09 7.41
CA ALA A 19 5.87 9.03 6.48
C ALA A 19 6.22 9.36 5.02
N ALA A 20 6.12 10.63 4.61
CA ALA A 20 6.49 11.07 3.27
C ALA A 20 7.99 10.86 2.98
N ASN A 21 8.84 11.08 3.99
CA ASN A 21 10.29 10.89 3.87
C ASN A 21 10.71 9.42 3.77
N TRP A 22 9.86 8.46 4.16
CA TRP A 22 10.15 7.02 4.00
C TRP A 22 10.22 6.57 2.55
N ARG A 23 9.61 7.33 1.63
CA ARG A 23 9.63 7.07 0.18
C ARG A 23 10.82 7.74 -0.55
N GLN A 24 11.56 8.63 0.11
CA GLN A 24 12.55 9.50 -0.54
C GLN A 24 13.99 8.96 -0.53
N SER A 25 14.23 7.73 -0.07
CA SER A 25 15.60 7.17 -0.04
C SER A 25 16.08 6.78 -1.44
N ASP A 26 16.93 7.62 -1.99
CA ASP A 26 17.59 7.56 -3.29
C ASP A 26 18.53 6.35 -3.53
N SER A 27 18.66 6.00 -4.81
CA SER A 27 19.90 5.55 -5.50
C SER A 27 20.41 4.10 -5.44
N GLY A 28 19.62 3.09 -5.06
CA GLY A 28 20.09 1.71 -5.27
C GLY A 28 19.10 0.64 -4.85
N ARG A 29 18.74 -0.23 -5.81
CA ARG A 29 17.97 -1.48 -5.66
C ARG A 29 17.05 -1.49 -4.44
N PHE A 30 15.79 -1.15 -4.66
CA PHE A 30 14.54 -1.54 -3.98
C PHE A 30 14.60 -2.22 -2.59
N ARG A 31 15.46 -3.23 -2.41
CA ARG A 31 15.79 -3.95 -1.16
C ARG A 31 16.22 -3.06 0.02
N PHE A 32 16.44 -1.75 -0.17
CA PHE A 32 16.92 -0.82 0.85
C PHE A 32 15.99 0.38 1.11
N GLY A 33 14.85 0.49 0.41
CA GLY A 33 13.84 1.51 0.67
C GLY A 33 13.11 1.26 1.99
N ARG A 34 12.77 2.32 2.74
CA ARG A 34 12.15 2.25 4.08
C ARG A 34 10.62 2.28 4.05
N LEU A 35 9.98 1.77 2.99
CA LEU A 35 8.52 1.77 2.95
C LEU A 35 7.95 0.68 3.87
N PRO A 36 7.07 1.00 4.83
CA PRO A 36 6.35 -0.02 5.58
C PRO A 36 5.42 -0.81 4.64
N ASN A 37 5.41 -2.14 4.76
CA ASN A 37 4.50 -2.99 3.98
C ASN A 37 3.03 -2.75 4.34
N LEU A 38 2.75 -2.21 5.54
CA LEU A 38 1.41 -1.88 6.03
C LEU A 38 1.44 -0.49 6.67
N ILE A 39 0.51 0.37 6.28
CA ILE A 39 0.28 1.69 6.87
C ILE A 39 -1.21 1.80 7.18
N PHE A 40 -1.54 2.22 8.40
CA PHE A 40 -2.92 2.50 8.79
C PHE A 40 -2.98 3.83 9.55
N PRO A 41 -4.04 4.63 9.35
CA PRO A 41 -4.31 5.78 10.20
C PRO A 41 -4.50 5.36 11.66
N MET A 42 -4.27 6.30 12.59
CA MET A 42 -4.37 6.03 14.04
C MET A 42 -5.78 5.61 14.46
N ASP A 43 -6.81 6.13 13.78
CA ASP A 43 -8.22 5.77 13.97
C ASP A 43 -8.61 4.44 13.30
N ARG A 44 -7.65 3.78 12.62
CA ARG A 44 -7.85 2.52 11.86
C ARG A 44 -8.94 2.62 10.79
N SER A 45 -9.19 3.81 10.27
CA SER A 45 -10.18 4.04 9.23
C SER A 45 -9.79 3.45 7.87
N GLY A 46 -8.56 2.98 7.69
CA GLY A 46 -8.16 2.30 6.47
C GLY A 46 -6.81 1.59 6.58
N LEU A 47 -6.39 0.99 5.47
CA LEU A 47 -5.14 0.28 5.32
C LEU A 47 -4.55 0.58 3.95
N VAL A 48 -3.26 0.87 3.91
CA VAL A 48 -2.44 0.85 2.71
C VAL A 48 -1.47 -0.30 2.86
N SER A 49 -1.46 -1.23 1.90
CA SER A 49 -0.54 -2.35 1.86
C SER A 49 0.26 -2.32 0.58
N THR A 50 1.58 -2.46 0.70
CA THR A 50 2.48 -2.53 -0.44
C THR A 50 3.23 -3.86 -0.38
N LEU A 51 3.15 -4.62 -1.48
CA LEU A 51 3.83 -5.89 -1.64
C LEU A 51 5.33 -5.69 -1.81
N TRP A 52 6.10 -6.77 -1.70
CA TRP A 52 7.55 -6.77 -1.80
C TRP A 52 8.11 -6.31 -3.16
N ASP A 53 7.28 -6.14 -4.18
CA ASP A 53 7.69 -5.61 -5.49
C ASP A 53 7.46 -4.09 -5.60
N ASP A 54 6.70 -3.48 -4.67
CA ASP A 54 6.19 -2.11 -4.68
C ASP A 54 5.57 -1.61 -6.00
N ASP A 55 5.41 -2.48 -7.00
CA ASP A 55 4.78 -2.15 -8.27
C ASP A 55 3.29 -1.84 -8.07
N TRP A 56 2.68 -2.43 -7.02
CA TRP A 56 1.27 -2.26 -6.69
C TRP A 56 1.02 -2.03 -5.21
N THR A 57 0.15 -1.07 -4.93
CA THR A 57 -0.34 -0.75 -3.59
C THR A 57 -1.84 -1.03 -3.51
N CYS A 58 -2.23 -1.84 -2.53
CA CYS A 58 -3.63 -2.06 -2.18
C CYS A 58 -4.06 -1.02 -1.15
N VAL A 59 -5.20 -0.36 -1.39
CA VAL A 59 -5.83 0.56 -0.43
C VAL A 59 -7.19 0.01 -0.04
N GLY A 60 -7.40 -0.18 1.26
CA GLY A 60 -8.67 -0.62 1.85
C GLY A 60 -9.21 0.43 2.81
N GLY A 61 -10.53 0.63 2.82
CA GLY A 61 -11.19 1.57 3.72
C GLY A 61 -12.63 1.86 3.31
N PRO A 62 -13.26 2.87 3.91
CA PRO A 62 -14.60 3.33 3.58
C PRO A 62 -14.77 3.64 2.10
N VAL A 63 -15.99 3.48 1.59
CA VAL A 63 -16.33 3.75 0.19
C VAL A 63 -15.88 5.15 -0.24
N ALA A 64 -16.08 6.17 0.61
CA ALA A 64 -15.67 7.53 0.33
C ALA A 64 -14.16 7.69 0.11
N LEU A 65 -13.32 6.95 0.84
CA LEU A 65 -11.87 6.96 0.63
C LEU A 65 -11.53 6.38 -0.75
N ILE A 66 -12.08 5.21 -1.07
CA ILE A 66 -11.85 4.53 -2.34
C ILE A 66 -12.32 5.38 -3.52
N ASP A 67 -13.51 5.98 -3.41
CA ASP A 67 -14.06 6.86 -4.44
C ASP A 67 -13.21 8.12 -4.63
N GLY A 68 -12.57 8.62 -3.57
CA GLY A 68 -11.57 9.68 -3.65
C GLY A 68 -10.37 9.30 -4.54
N PHE A 69 -9.81 8.10 -4.38
CA PHE A 69 -8.72 7.61 -5.25
C PHE A 69 -9.16 7.47 -6.71
N LEU A 70 -10.38 6.98 -6.95
CA LEU A 70 -10.92 6.76 -8.29
C LEU A 70 -11.30 8.07 -9.01
N SER A 71 -11.58 9.14 -8.25
CA SER A 71 -11.92 10.45 -8.80
C SER A 71 -10.72 11.40 -8.93
N HIS A 72 -9.60 11.13 -8.26
CA HIS A 72 -8.41 11.97 -8.31
C HIS A 72 -7.75 11.97 -9.70
N SER A 73 -7.45 13.16 -10.24
CA SER A 73 -6.92 13.34 -11.61
C SER A 73 -5.70 12.47 -11.92
N ASP A 74 -4.76 12.43 -10.96
CA ASP A 74 -3.46 11.80 -11.16
C ASP A 74 -3.48 10.29 -10.88
N LEU A 75 -4.43 9.85 -10.05
CA LEU A 75 -4.48 8.47 -9.56
C LEU A 75 -5.46 7.63 -10.36
N ARG A 76 -6.55 8.23 -10.87
CA ARG A 76 -7.63 7.50 -11.56
C ARG A 76 -7.14 6.62 -12.71
N ALA A 77 -6.09 7.06 -13.43
CA ALA A 77 -5.53 6.32 -14.57
C ALA A 77 -4.75 5.07 -14.15
N ARG A 78 -4.37 4.98 -12.87
CA ARG A 78 -3.57 3.90 -12.27
C ARG A 78 -4.31 3.17 -11.15
N ALA A 79 -5.56 3.53 -10.89
CA ALA A 79 -6.37 2.97 -9.83
C ALA A 79 -7.49 2.09 -10.41
N ARG A 80 -7.73 0.95 -9.76
CA ARG A 80 -8.85 0.05 -10.06
C ARG A 80 -9.53 -0.34 -8.75
N ARG A 81 -10.85 -0.32 -8.73
CA ARG A 81 -11.62 -0.89 -7.63
C ARG A 81 -11.61 -2.41 -7.74
N VAL A 82 -11.39 -3.08 -6.62
CA VAL A 82 -11.46 -4.55 -6.52
C VAL A 82 -12.43 -4.91 -5.39
N ARG A 83 -13.38 -5.79 -5.68
CA ARG A 83 -14.30 -6.37 -4.70
C ARG A 83 -13.71 -7.64 -4.08
N LEU A 84 -14.29 -8.10 -2.97
CA LEU A 84 -13.78 -9.28 -2.25
C LEU A 84 -13.85 -10.57 -3.08
N ASP A 85 -14.76 -10.62 -4.05
CA ASP A 85 -14.97 -11.73 -4.99
C ASP A 85 -14.20 -11.58 -6.31
N GLU A 86 -13.45 -10.48 -6.47
CA GLU A 86 -12.70 -10.19 -7.68
C GLU A 86 -11.21 -10.49 -7.52
N ASP A 87 -10.54 -10.75 -8.64
CA ASP A 87 -9.10 -10.92 -8.67
C ASP A 87 -8.38 -9.60 -8.32
N ALA A 88 -7.68 -9.62 -7.18
CA ALA A 88 -6.84 -8.53 -6.71
C ALA A 88 -5.43 -8.56 -7.30
N THR A 89 -5.11 -9.54 -8.15
CA THR A 89 -3.82 -9.63 -8.82
C THR A 89 -3.60 -8.37 -9.66
N PRO A 90 -2.41 -7.76 -9.54
CA PRO A 90 -2.04 -6.67 -10.40
C PRO A 90 -2.10 -7.00 -11.90
N PRO A 91 -2.49 -6.05 -12.77
CA PRO A 91 -2.34 -6.18 -14.22
C PRO A 91 -0.96 -6.68 -14.63
N GLY A 92 -0.93 -7.70 -15.51
CA GLY A 92 0.32 -8.31 -15.99
C GLY A 92 0.97 -9.33 -15.03
N HIS A 93 0.41 -9.53 -13.84
CA HIS A 93 0.91 -10.49 -12.87
C HIS A 93 0.01 -11.73 -12.77
N LYS A 94 0.55 -12.83 -12.22
CA LYS A 94 -0.21 -14.03 -11.87
C LYS A 94 -0.01 -14.31 -10.38
N ALA A 95 -1.10 -14.43 -9.63
CA ALA A 95 -1.03 -14.99 -8.29
C ALA A 95 -0.50 -16.44 -8.38
N VAL A 96 0.48 -16.77 -7.55
CA VAL A 96 1.10 -18.10 -7.43
C VAL A 96 0.62 -18.77 -6.16
#